data_AF-A0A510KMS7-F1
#
_entry.id   AF-A0A510KMS7-F1
#
_cell.length_a   1.000
_cell.length_b   1.000
_cell.length_c   1.000
_cell.angle_alpha   90.00
_cell.angle_beta   90.00
_cell.angle_gamma   90.00
#
_symmetry.space_group_name_H-M   'P 1'
#
loop_
_entity.id
_entity.type
_entity.pdbx_description
1 polymer ?
#
loop_
_entity_poly.entity_id
_entity_poly.type
_entity_poly.pdbx_seq_one_letter_code
_entity_poly.pdbx_strand_id
1 'polypeptide(L)'
;MKLYTYVAPSNIGTDRGMKILKKNYPDLKTISTVFYGYLEEGAYVQEVGANPEIPGVYNMPRFSSGFFYSTDEMWNLFNALAVYGYWTHFVHPDDVIAEDRGKDKTWKQLKAEFERTIGEVNKIFPYLKPMKASDLTKLYMNIEDLKIKSEKVNNEIRIGSINFRKPYEATIRIRNKKIKSMSSGTFKEIYTSGETKIYLINIDKENVTIFLGD
;
A
#
# COMPACT_ATOMS: atom_id res chain seq x y z
N MET A 1 3.54 -14.24 -24.17
CA MET A 1 4.07 -13.52 -22.99
C MET A 1 2.90 -13.02 -22.17
N LYS A 2 2.96 -13.09 -20.83
CA LYS A 2 1.94 -12.50 -19.95
C LYS A 2 2.48 -11.23 -19.32
N LEU A 3 1.69 -10.15 -19.36
CA LEU A 3 2.02 -8.87 -18.74
C LEU A 3 0.94 -8.57 -17.70
N TYR A 4 1.32 -8.44 -16.44
CA TYR A 4 0.39 -8.19 -15.34
C TYR A 4 0.44 -6.75 -14.84
N THR A 5 1.63 -6.13 -14.91
CA THR A 5 1.92 -4.79 -14.43
C THR A 5 2.70 -4.04 -15.51
N TYR A 6 2.36 -2.78 -15.71
CA TYR A 6 3.03 -1.90 -16.66
C TYR A 6 3.48 -0.60 -15.97
N VAL A 7 4.66 -0.11 -16.32
CA VAL A 7 5.19 1.19 -15.95
C VAL A 7 5.54 1.91 -17.24
N ALA A 8 5.04 3.12 -17.42
CA ALA A 8 5.32 3.87 -18.64
C ALA A 8 6.82 4.27 -18.69
N PRO A 9 7.54 4.01 -19.80
CA PRO A 9 8.91 4.47 -19.97
C PRO A 9 9.02 5.99 -19.77
N SER A 10 10.04 6.41 -19.03
CA SER A 10 10.23 7.83 -18.63
C SER A 10 9.03 8.45 -17.91
N ASN A 11 8.12 7.62 -17.39
CA ASN A 11 6.81 8.01 -16.87
C ASN A 11 5.87 8.68 -17.90
N ILE A 12 6.16 8.61 -19.20
CA ILE A 12 5.38 9.28 -20.25
C ILE A 12 4.35 8.32 -20.84
N GLY A 13 3.09 8.74 -20.90
CA GLY A 13 2.01 7.86 -21.37
C GLY A 13 0.70 8.59 -21.66
N THR A 14 -0.22 7.87 -22.32
CA THR A 14 -1.58 8.36 -22.63
C THR A 14 -2.60 7.25 -22.40
N ASP A 15 -3.85 7.62 -22.10
CA ASP A 15 -4.94 6.63 -21.94
C ASP A 15 -5.15 5.79 -23.19
N ARG A 16 -4.96 6.38 -24.38
CA ARG A 16 -5.00 5.64 -25.64
C ARG A 16 -3.93 4.54 -25.68
N GLY A 17 -2.70 4.86 -25.28
CA GLY A 17 -1.62 3.88 -25.18
C GLY A 17 -1.95 2.75 -24.20
N MET A 18 -2.46 3.10 -23.02
CA MET A 18 -2.84 2.13 -21.99
C MET A 18 -4.01 1.23 -22.46
N LYS A 19 -5.00 1.76 -23.18
CA LYS A 19 -6.09 0.99 -23.78
C LYS A 19 -5.56 -0.02 -24.82
N ILE A 20 -4.61 0.39 -25.66
CA ILE A 20 -3.95 -0.51 -26.63
C ILE A 20 -3.16 -1.61 -25.89
N LEU A 21 -2.43 -1.27 -24.83
CA LEU A 21 -1.72 -2.25 -24.01
C LEU A 21 -2.69 -3.27 -23.42
N LYS A 22 -3.78 -2.84 -22.78
CA LYS A 22 -4.79 -3.76 -22.22
C LYS A 22 -5.41 -4.67 -23.28
N LYS A 23 -5.70 -4.13 -24.48
CA LYS A 23 -6.25 -4.92 -25.59
C LYS A 23 -5.31 -6.06 -26.00
N ASN A 24 -4.00 -5.80 -26.05
CA ASN A 24 -3.00 -6.78 -26.47
C ASN A 24 -2.49 -7.67 -25.32
N TYR A 25 -2.64 -7.21 -24.08
CA TYR A 25 -2.29 -7.94 -22.87
C TYR A 25 -3.49 -8.02 -21.92
N PRO A 26 -4.44 -8.95 -22.18
CA PRO A 26 -5.67 -9.05 -21.38
C PRO A 26 -5.43 -9.33 -19.88
N ASP A 27 -4.28 -9.93 -19.54
CA ASP A 27 -3.86 -10.20 -18.15
C ASP A 27 -3.37 -8.94 -17.40
N LEU A 28 -3.17 -7.81 -18.09
CA LEU A 28 -2.75 -6.55 -17.49
C LEU A 28 -3.83 -6.05 -16.54
N LYS A 29 -3.48 -5.90 -15.26
CA LYS A 29 -4.38 -5.38 -14.22
C LYS A 29 -3.80 -4.20 -13.45
N THR A 30 -2.51 -3.91 -13.60
CA THR A 30 -1.83 -2.87 -12.84
C THR A 30 -1.13 -1.90 -13.78
N ILE A 31 -1.42 -0.61 -13.66
CA ILE A 31 -0.56 0.45 -14.19
C ILE A 31 0.09 1.14 -12.99
N SER A 32 1.42 1.17 -12.97
CA SER A 32 2.22 1.57 -11.82
C SER A 32 3.20 2.69 -12.20
N THR A 33 2.70 3.71 -12.90
CA THR A 33 3.51 4.86 -13.31
C THR A 33 3.69 5.81 -12.11
N VAL A 34 3.26 7.07 -12.18
CA VAL A 34 3.56 8.05 -11.13
C VAL A 34 2.30 8.66 -10.51
N PHE A 35 2.40 8.99 -9.22
CA PHE A 35 1.35 9.71 -8.50
C PHE A 35 1.48 11.22 -8.67
N TYR A 36 2.69 11.71 -8.98
CA TYR A 36 2.98 13.11 -9.23
C TYR A 36 4.04 13.24 -10.34
N GLY A 37 3.98 14.32 -11.11
CA GLY A 37 4.90 14.60 -12.21
C GLY A 37 4.47 15.80 -13.03
N TYR A 38 5.31 16.22 -13.97
CA TYR A 38 5.06 17.36 -14.86
C TYR A 38 4.15 16.94 -16.01
N LEU A 39 2.88 17.35 -15.97
CA LEU A 39 1.89 17.01 -16.99
C LEU A 39 2.25 17.60 -18.36
N GLU A 40 2.85 18.79 -18.35
CA GLU A 40 3.37 19.49 -19.52
C GLU A 40 4.49 18.73 -20.24
N GLU A 41 5.23 17.87 -19.51
CA GLU A 41 6.26 16.98 -20.06
C GLU A 41 5.68 15.61 -20.48
N GLY A 42 4.37 15.42 -20.35
CA GLY A 42 3.67 14.19 -20.73
C GLY A 42 3.66 13.11 -19.64
N ALA A 43 3.95 13.46 -18.38
CA ALA A 43 3.89 12.51 -17.28
C ALA A 43 2.50 11.88 -17.16
N TYR A 44 2.44 10.55 -17.12
CA TYR A 44 1.22 9.79 -16.92
C TYR A 44 0.93 9.68 -15.42
N VAL A 45 0.34 10.75 -14.90
CA VAL A 45 -0.04 10.91 -13.49
C VAL A 45 -1.38 10.24 -13.24
N GLN A 46 -1.48 9.51 -12.12
CA GLN A 46 -2.62 8.66 -11.82
C GLN A 46 -2.99 8.70 -10.33
N GLU A 47 -4.28 8.80 -10.04
CA GLU A 47 -4.81 8.50 -8.71
C GLU A 47 -4.81 7.00 -8.43
N VAL A 48 -4.75 6.61 -7.16
CA VAL A 48 -4.83 5.21 -6.72
C VAL A 48 -6.26 4.69 -6.88
N GLY A 49 -6.42 3.47 -7.42
CA GLY A 49 -7.71 2.78 -7.47
C GLY A 49 -8.06 2.26 -8.85
N ALA A 50 -9.35 1.98 -9.08
CA ALA A 50 -9.83 1.53 -10.38
C ALA A 50 -9.54 2.58 -11.47
N ASN A 51 -8.97 2.13 -12.60
CA ASN A 51 -8.71 3.02 -13.72
C ASN A 51 -10.06 3.41 -14.38
N PRO A 52 -10.40 4.71 -14.44
CA PRO A 52 -11.70 5.15 -14.95
C PRO A 52 -11.89 4.87 -16.45
N GLU A 53 -10.79 4.76 -17.19
CA GLU A 53 -10.77 4.62 -18.64
C GLU A 53 -10.66 3.17 -19.12
N ILE A 54 -10.22 2.25 -18.24
CA ILE A 54 -9.87 0.88 -18.61
C ILE A 54 -10.45 -0.12 -17.60
N PRO A 55 -11.62 -0.70 -17.89
CA PRO A 55 -12.28 -1.65 -16.99
C PRO A 55 -11.38 -2.82 -16.56
N GLY A 56 -11.38 -3.11 -15.26
CA GLY A 56 -10.62 -4.21 -14.66
C GLY A 56 -9.11 -3.96 -14.56
N VAL A 57 -8.64 -2.73 -14.84
CA VAL A 57 -7.28 -2.27 -14.57
C VAL A 57 -7.31 -1.30 -13.40
N TYR A 58 -6.27 -1.35 -12.58
CA TYR A 58 -6.06 -0.49 -11.42
C TYR A 58 -4.79 0.33 -11.59
N ASN A 59 -4.88 1.58 -11.16
CA ASN A 59 -3.77 2.48 -11.02
C ASN A 59 -3.16 2.26 -9.63
N MET A 60 -1.90 1.84 -9.61
CA MET A 60 -1.11 1.59 -8.41
C MET A 60 0.24 2.31 -8.56
N PRO A 61 0.24 3.65 -8.64
CA PRO A 61 1.45 4.43 -8.91
C PRO A 61 2.53 4.21 -7.85
N ARG A 62 3.79 4.52 -8.19
CA ARG A 62 4.88 4.60 -7.21
C ARG A 62 4.80 5.91 -6.41
N PHE A 63 5.25 5.86 -5.16
CA PHE A 63 5.35 7.05 -4.30
C PHE A 63 6.79 7.52 -4.07
N SER A 64 7.76 6.62 -4.21
CA SER A 64 9.19 6.93 -4.09
C SER A 64 10.03 6.11 -5.08
N SER A 65 11.29 6.53 -5.26
CA SER A 65 12.22 5.86 -6.17
C SER A 65 13.69 6.07 -5.83
N GLY A 66 14.56 5.19 -6.32
CA GLY A 66 16.01 5.30 -6.18
C GLY A 66 16.53 4.74 -4.85
N PHE A 67 17.83 4.93 -4.59
CA PHE A 67 18.50 4.33 -3.43
C PHE A 67 18.89 5.33 -2.34
N PHE A 68 18.73 6.63 -2.61
CA PHE A 68 19.14 7.65 -1.66
C PHE A 68 18.10 7.83 -0.54
N TYR A 69 18.57 8.34 0.59
CA TYR A 69 17.73 8.68 1.73
C TYR A 69 17.52 10.20 1.77
N SER A 70 16.27 10.62 1.98
CA SER A 70 15.95 12.01 2.31
C SER A 70 14.75 12.07 3.25
N THR A 71 14.70 13.09 4.11
CA THR A 71 13.58 13.31 5.03
C THR A 71 12.28 13.58 4.29
N ASP A 72 12.35 14.26 3.15
CA ASP A 72 11.18 14.59 2.34
C ASP A 72 10.57 13.35 1.68
N GLU A 73 11.41 12.40 1.22
CA GLU A 73 10.91 11.12 0.71
C GLU A 73 10.32 10.25 1.80
N MET A 74 10.93 10.22 2.99
CA MET A 74 10.36 9.51 4.13
C MET A 74 8.99 10.11 4.51
N TRP A 75 8.87 11.44 4.50
CA TRP A 75 7.60 12.11 4.73
C TRP A 75 6.55 11.73 3.68
N ASN A 76 6.88 11.79 2.40
CA ASN A 76 5.98 11.41 1.31
C ASN A 76 5.54 9.94 1.39
N LEU A 77 6.48 9.04 1.70
CA LEU A 77 6.23 7.62 1.90
C LEU A 77 5.24 7.39 3.05
N PHE A 78 5.44 8.03 4.20
CA PHE A 78 4.55 7.87 5.36
C PHE A 78 3.15 8.42 5.10
N ASN A 79 3.04 9.52 4.36
CA ASN A 79 1.74 10.03 3.93
C ASN A 79 1.03 9.04 2.99
N ALA A 80 1.74 8.44 2.03
CA ALA A 80 1.18 7.42 1.16
C ALA A 80 0.69 6.20 1.96
N LEU A 81 1.47 5.72 2.94
CA LEU A 81 1.04 4.64 3.83
C LEU A 81 -0.18 5.01 4.68
N ALA A 82 -0.23 6.23 5.21
CA ALA A 82 -1.35 6.69 6.02
C ALA A 82 -2.67 6.80 5.23
N VAL A 83 -2.59 7.19 3.95
CA VAL A 83 -3.76 7.38 3.08
C VAL A 83 -4.18 6.05 2.42
N TYR A 84 -3.22 5.30 1.86
CA TYR A 84 -3.52 4.17 0.99
C TYR A 84 -3.25 2.80 1.63
N GLY A 85 -2.54 2.75 2.75
CA GLY A 85 -2.22 1.49 3.43
C GLY A 85 -1.19 0.61 2.72
N TYR A 86 -0.54 1.11 1.66
CA TYR A 86 0.54 0.42 0.96
C TYR A 86 1.65 1.38 0.53
N TRP A 87 2.80 0.82 0.21
CA TRP A 87 3.93 1.55 -0.37
C TRP A 87 4.50 0.78 -1.56
N THR A 88 4.66 1.48 -2.67
CA THR A 88 5.34 1.04 -3.90
C THR A 88 6.58 1.89 -4.11
N HIS A 89 7.70 1.22 -4.34
CA HIS A 89 9.00 1.83 -4.54
C HIS A 89 9.60 1.35 -5.85
N PHE A 90 10.27 2.24 -6.57
CA PHE A 90 10.82 1.95 -7.88
C PHE A 90 12.32 2.19 -7.91
N VAL A 91 13.07 1.25 -8.47
CA VAL A 91 14.52 1.35 -8.62
C VAL A 91 14.92 1.04 -10.05
N HIS A 92 15.97 1.68 -10.53
CA HIS A 92 16.68 1.20 -11.70
C HIS A 92 17.98 0.52 -11.28
N PRO A 93 18.34 -0.64 -11.88
CA PRO A 93 19.63 -1.28 -11.61
C PRO A 93 20.82 -0.36 -11.92
N ASP A 94 20.69 0.55 -12.88
CA ASP A 94 21.75 1.50 -13.25
C ASP A 94 21.87 2.71 -12.31
N ASP A 95 20.92 2.94 -11.37
CA ASP A 95 21.01 4.02 -10.36
C ASP A 95 22.27 3.93 -9.49
N VAL A 96 22.84 2.71 -9.35
CA VAL A 96 23.98 2.45 -8.45
C VAL A 96 25.34 2.61 -9.14
N ILE A 97 25.34 2.78 -10.47
CA ILE A 97 26.54 2.95 -11.30
C ILE A 97 26.58 4.32 -12.00
N ALA A 98 25.43 4.94 -12.27
CA ALA A 98 25.34 6.21 -12.96
C ALA A 98 25.51 7.39 -11.99
N GLU A 99 26.56 8.20 -12.20
CA GLU A 99 26.94 9.31 -11.30
C GLU A 99 25.82 10.35 -11.15
N ASP A 100 25.16 10.71 -12.26
CA ASP A 100 24.06 11.68 -12.32
C ASP A 100 22.79 11.18 -11.60
N ARG A 101 22.61 9.87 -11.49
CA ARG A 101 21.45 9.23 -10.87
C ARG A 101 21.68 8.91 -9.38
N GLY A 102 22.94 8.63 -9.03
CA GLY A 102 23.37 8.30 -7.68
C GLY A 102 23.52 9.50 -6.74
N LYS A 103 23.24 10.73 -7.22
CA LYS A 103 23.46 11.98 -6.46
C LYS A 103 24.89 12.12 -5.92
N ASP A 104 25.88 11.82 -6.75
CA ASP A 104 27.31 11.84 -6.40
C ASP A 104 27.71 10.88 -5.26
N LYS A 105 26.90 9.84 -4.99
CA LYS A 105 27.17 8.84 -3.95
C LYS A 105 27.73 7.56 -4.53
N THR A 106 28.65 6.94 -3.78
CA THR A 106 29.13 5.59 -4.07
C THR A 106 28.03 4.56 -3.82
N TRP A 107 28.14 3.38 -4.45
CA TRP A 107 27.25 2.24 -4.16
C TRP A 107 27.18 1.91 -2.66
N LYS A 108 28.30 1.97 -1.94
CA LYS A 108 28.34 1.70 -0.49
C LYS A 108 27.45 2.68 0.29
N GLN A 109 27.44 3.95 -0.10
CA GLN A 109 26.58 4.98 0.51
C GLN A 109 25.12 4.77 0.14
N LEU A 110 24.81 4.57 -1.15
CA LEU A 110 23.45 4.32 -1.64
C LEU A 110 22.82 3.07 -1.01
N LYS A 111 23.58 1.98 -0.90
CA LYS A 111 23.14 0.77 -0.20
C LYS A 111 22.79 1.06 1.25
N ALA A 112 23.65 1.76 1.98
CA ALA A 112 23.42 2.07 3.39
C ALA A 112 22.19 2.96 3.59
N GLU A 113 21.95 3.91 2.68
CA GLU A 113 20.78 4.79 2.69
C GLU A 113 19.48 4.07 2.35
N PHE A 114 19.51 3.16 1.37
CA PHE A 114 18.36 2.32 1.05
C PHE A 114 18.02 1.35 2.19
N GLU A 115 19.04 0.73 2.80
CA GLU A 115 18.87 -0.12 4.00
C GLU A 115 18.28 0.67 5.17
N ARG A 116 18.70 1.93 5.34
CA ARG A 116 18.12 2.84 6.33
C ARG A 116 16.64 3.09 6.05
N THR A 117 16.29 3.44 4.81
CA THR A 117 14.88 3.67 4.39
C THR A 117 14.00 2.47 4.73
N ILE A 118 14.41 1.27 4.28
CA ILE A 118 13.68 0.02 4.55
C ILE A 118 13.62 -0.29 6.05
N GLY A 119 14.73 -0.08 6.77
CA GLY A 119 14.82 -0.30 8.21
C GLY A 119 13.87 0.60 9.00
N GLU A 120 13.79 1.88 8.66
CA GLU A 120 12.87 2.83 9.29
C GLU A 120 11.41 2.47 9.01
N VAL A 121 11.06 2.13 7.75
CA VAL A 121 9.71 1.67 7.39
C VAL A 121 9.32 0.42 8.18
N ASN A 122 10.19 -0.60 8.22
CA ASN A 122 9.90 -1.84 8.94
C ASN A 122 9.81 -1.63 10.46
N LYS A 123 10.57 -0.68 11.02
CA LYS A 123 10.51 -0.33 12.44
C LYS A 123 9.18 0.36 12.79
N ILE A 124 8.72 1.28 11.96
CA ILE A 124 7.50 2.08 12.21
C ILE A 124 6.23 1.30 11.85
N PHE A 125 6.28 0.53 10.76
CA PHE A 125 5.16 -0.25 10.24
C PHE A 125 5.50 -1.75 10.19
N PRO A 126 5.73 -2.41 11.34
CA PRO A 126 6.20 -3.80 11.42
C PRO A 126 5.20 -4.84 10.91
N TYR A 127 4.02 -4.40 10.48
CA TYR A 127 2.94 -5.21 9.96
C TYR A 127 2.83 -5.16 8.42
N LEU A 128 3.67 -4.36 7.74
CA LEU A 128 3.73 -4.39 6.28
C LEU A 128 4.29 -5.73 5.79
N LYS A 129 3.75 -6.20 4.67
CA LYS A 129 4.14 -7.46 4.03
C LYS A 129 4.73 -7.19 2.66
N PRO A 130 5.94 -7.67 2.35
CA PRO A 130 6.49 -7.56 1.01
C PRO A 130 5.65 -8.41 0.04
N MET A 131 5.32 -7.85 -1.11
CA MET A 131 4.52 -8.55 -2.13
C MET A 131 4.82 -8.04 -3.54
N LYS A 132 4.47 -8.83 -4.54
CA LYS A 132 4.53 -8.41 -5.95
C LYS A 132 3.46 -7.35 -6.23
N ALA A 133 3.75 -6.39 -7.09
CA ALA A 133 2.78 -5.32 -7.46
C ALA A 133 1.45 -5.87 -8.00
N SER A 134 1.49 -6.97 -8.76
CA SER A 134 0.29 -7.64 -9.28
C SER A 134 -0.54 -8.32 -8.19
N ASP A 135 0.08 -8.80 -7.12
CA ASP A 135 -0.62 -9.40 -5.98
C ASP A 135 -1.18 -8.32 -5.04
N LEU A 136 -0.45 -7.22 -4.86
CA LEU A 136 -0.96 -6.00 -4.21
C LEU A 136 -2.22 -5.50 -4.90
N THR A 137 -2.23 -5.45 -6.23
CA THR A 137 -3.40 -5.00 -6.99
C THR A 137 -4.62 -5.87 -6.71
N LYS A 138 -4.46 -7.20 -6.74
CA LYS A 138 -5.57 -8.14 -6.41
C LYS A 138 -6.04 -8.00 -4.95
N LEU A 139 -5.13 -7.67 -4.03
CA LEU A 139 -5.48 -7.39 -2.64
C LEU A 139 -6.29 -6.09 -2.55
N TYR A 140 -5.80 -5.02 -3.18
CA TYR A 140 -6.45 -3.70 -3.17
C TYR A 140 -7.85 -3.75 -3.79
N MET A 141 -8.01 -4.40 -4.95
CA MET A 141 -9.32 -4.66 -5.58
C MET A 141 -10.32 -5.33 -4.63
N ASN A 142 -9.84 -6.20 -3.76
CA ASN A 142 -10.69 -6.88 -2.78
C ASN A 142 -11.01 -5.99 -1.58
N ILE A 143 -10.08 -5.14 -1.15
CA ILE A 143 -10.27 -4.21 -0.04
C ILE A 143 -11.24 -3.09 -0.43
N GLU A 144 -11.14 -2.55 -1.65
CA GLU A 144 -12.02 -1.48 -2.12
C GLU A 144 -13.49 -1.91 -2.22
N ASP A 145 -13.74 -3.17 -2.60
CA ASP A 145 -15.10 -3.73 -2.66
C ASP A 145 -15.64 -4.16 -1.27
N LEU A 146 -14.78 -4.32 -0.27
CA LEU A 146 -15.14 -4.73 1.08
C LEU A 146 -15.76 -3.55 1.83
N LYS A 147 -16.98 -3.73 2.36
CA LYS A 147 -17.62 -2.72 3.22
C LYS A 147 -17.68 -3.22 4.65
N ILE A 148 -17.12 -2.44 5.58
CA ILE A 148 -17.08 -2.78 7.00
C ILE A 148 -18.13 -1.95 7.73
N LYS A 149 -19.00 -2.62 8.50
CA LYS A 149 -19.91 -2.00 9.45
C LYS A 149 -19.50 -2.43 10.85
N SER A 150 -19.64 -1.52 11.82
CA SER A 150 -19.39 -1.84 13.21
C SER A 150 -20.39 -1.17 14.14
N GLU A 151 -20.66 -1.84 15.26
CA GLU A 151 -21.50 -1.35 16.33
C GLU A 151 -20.84 -1.68 17.68
N LYS A 152 -20.86 -0.73 18.62
CA LYS A 152 -20.42 -0.97 19.99
C LYS A 152 -21.63 -1.19 20.89
N VAL A 153 -21.68 -2.34 21.56
CA VAL A 153 -22.72 -2.69 22.53
C VAL A 153 -22.05 -3.09 23.84
N ASN A 154 -22.20 -2.27 24.89
CA ASN A 154 -21.51 -2.48 26.17
C ASN A 154 -19.98 -2.63 25.98
N ASN A 155 -19.44 -3.80 26.33
CA ASN A 155 -18.03 -4.18 26.18
C ASN A 155 -17.78 -5.00 24.90
N GLU A 156 -18.67 -4.97 23.92
CA GLU A 156 -18.50 -5.64 22.64
C GLU A 156 -18.38 -4.63 21.51
N ILE A 157 -17.53 -4.93 20.53
CA ILE A 157 -17.55 -4.30 19.21
C ILE A 157 -17.90 -5.39 18.21
N ARG A 158 -19.07 -5.29 17.60
CA ARG A 158 -19.56 -6.21 16.58
C ARG A 158 -19.16 -5.65 15.23
N ILE A 159 -18.48 -6.45 14.42
CA ILE A 159 -17.98 -6.08 13.09
C ILE A 159 -18.67 -7.00 12.09
N GLY A 160 -19.32 -6.41 11.10
CA GLY A 160 -19.90 -7.11 9.95
C GLY A 160 -19.28 -6.64 8.66
N SER A 161 -18.97 -7.57 7.77
CA SER A 161 -18.30 -7.33 6.49
C SER A 161 -19.22 -7.68 5.33
N ILE A 162 -19.50 -6.73 4.44
CA ILE A 162 -20.21 -6.98 3.18
C ILE A 162 -19.16 -7.20 2.09
N ASN A 163 -19.40 -8.15 1.18
CA ASN A 163 -18.44 -8.62 0.18
C ASN A 163 -17.20 -9.31 0.80
N PHE A 164 -17.38 -10.03 1.90
CA PHE A 164 -16.32 -10.84 2.50
C PHE A 164 -15.96 -12.04 1.59
N ARG A 165 -14.78 -11.98 0.95
CA ARG A 165 -14.29 -13.04 0.05
C ARG A 165 -13.13 -13.85 0.62
N LYS A 166 -12.34 -13.24 1.51
CA LYS A 166 -11.15 -13.81 2.14
C LYS A 166 -10.83 -13.05 3.43
N PRO A 167 -10.07 -13.66 4.35
CA PRO A 167 -9.57 -12.96 5.52
C PRO A 167 -8.82 -11.68 5.15
N TYR A 168 -8.97 -10.65 5.98
CA TYR A 168 -8.30 -9.37 5.82
C TYR A 168 -7.78 -8.85 7.16
N GLU A 169 -6.83 -7.92 7.07
CA GLU A 169 -6.28 -7.24 8.24
C GLU A 169 -6.79 -5.81 8.28
N ALA A 170 -7.04 -5.31 9.48
CA ALA A 170 -7.43 -3.92 9.72
C ALA A 170 -6.77 -3.42 11.00
N THR A 171 -6.64 -2.10 11.13
CA THR A 171 -6.28 -1.48 12.40
C THR A 171 -7.54 -1.03 13.13
N ILE A 172 -7.58 -1.24 14.44
CA ILE A 172 -8.64 -0.73 15.30
C ILE A 172 -8.04 0.04 16.47
N ARG A 173 -8.60 1.21 16.73
CA ARG A 173 -8.23 2.06 17.87
C ARG A 173 -9.22 1.87 19.01
N ILE A 174 -8.73 1.42 20.16
CA ILE A 174 -9.49 1.27 21.39
C ILE A 174 -9.00 2.31 22.41
N ARG A 175 -9.94 2.96 23.11
CA ARG A 175 -9.65 3.90 24.20
C ARG A 175 -10.16 3.36 25.52
N ASN A 176 -9.37 3.53 26.57
CA ASN A 176 -9.71 3.28 27.98
C ASN A 176 -10.00 1.80 28.31
N LYS A 177 -9.75 0.90 27.35
CA LYS A 177 -9.99 -0.54 27.43
C LYS A 177 -8.94 -1.26 26.61
N LYS A 178 -8.89 -2.59 26.74
CA LYS A 178 -8.10 -3.47 25.90
C LYS A 178 -8.96 -4.55 25.24
N ILE A 179 -8.48 -5.09 24.12
CA ILE A 179 -9.09 -6.30 23.56
C ILE A 179 -8.75 -7.46 24.49
N LYS A 180 -9.78 -8.10 25.06
CA LYS A 180 -9.66 -9.30 25.89
C LYS A 180 -9.65 -10.56 25.02
N SER A 181 -10.55 -10.63 24.05
CA SER A 181 -10.67 -11.76 23.12
C SER A 181 -11.46 -11.34 21.87
N MET A 182 -11.43 -12.21 20.85
CA MET A 182 -12.27 -12.11 19.66
C MET A 182 -13.03 -13.42 19.48
N SER A 183 -14.24 -13.36 18.90
CA SER A 183 -15.04 -14.56 18.60
C SER A 183 -14.41 -15.45 17.52
N SER A 184 -13.60 -14.87 16.64
CA SER A 184 -12.81 -15.53 15.59
C SER A 184 -11.67 -14.60 15.18
N GLY A 185 -10.65 -15.12 14.51
CA GLY A 185 -9.49 -14.34 14.07
C GLY A 185 -8.46 -14.08 15.17
N THR A 186 -7.59 -13.09 14.94
CA THR A 186 -6.49 -12.77 15.86
C THR A 186 -6.33 -11.26 16.04
N PHE A 187 -5.67 -10.86 17.13
CA PHE A 187 -5.30 -9.47 17.36
C PHE A 187 -3.89 -9.36 17.94
N LYS A 188 -3.21 -8.27 17.61
CA LYS A 188 -1.90 -7.90 18.16
C LYS A 188 -1.88 -6.41 18.48
N GLU A 189 -1.50 -6.04 19.70
CA GLU A 189 -1.24 -4.64 20.02
C GLU A 189 -0.02 -4.15 19.23
N ILE A 190 -0.17 -3.06 18.48
CA ILE A 190 0.89 -2.50 17.63
C ILE A 190 1.32 -1.10 18.08
N TYR A 191 0.53 -0.41 18.89
CA TYR A 191 0.86 0.91 19.42
C TYR A 191 0.05 1.22 20.68
N THR A 192 0.67 1.86 21.67
CA THR A 192 0.02 2.38 22.87
C THR A 192 0.48 3.81 23.13
N SER A 193 -0.46 4.71 23.42
CA SER A 193 -0.20 6.08 23.86
C SER A 193 -1.26 6.52 24.86
N GLY A 194 -0.86 6.70 26.12
CA GLY A 194 -1.77 6.93 27.23
C GLY A 194 -2.82 5.82 27.34
N GLU A 195 -4.09 6.20 27.35
CA GLU A 195 -5.25 5.29 27.40
C GLU A 195 -5.66 4.75 26.02
N THR A 196 -4.94 5.12 24.95
CA THR A 196 -5.25 4.68 23.59
C THR A 196 -4.34 3.52 23.16
N LYS A 197 -4.96 2.45 22.69
CA LYS A 197 -4.30 1.29 22.11
C LYS A 197 -4.74 1.09 20.67
N ILE A 198 -3.79 0.80 19.78
CA ILE A 198 -4.07 0.40 18.40
C ILE A 198 -3.70 -1.07 18.25
N TYR A 199 -4.62 -1.83 17.69
CA TYR A 199 -4.44 -3.25 17.41
C TYR A 199 -4.46 -3.48 15.91
N LEU A 200 -3.59 -4.36 15.44
CA LEU A 200 -3.76 -5.06 14.18
C LEU A 200 -4.69 -6.25 14.44
N ILE A 201 -5.82 -6.29 13.75
CA ILE A 201 -6.80 -7.38 13.84
C ILE A 201 -6.84 -8.14 12.51
N ASN A 202 -6.89 -9.47 12.59
CA ASN A 202 -7.19 -10.35 11.47
C ASN A 202 -8.66 -10.77 11.57
N ILE A 203 -9.44 -10.40 10.56
CA ILE A 203 -10.86 -10.77 10.43
C ILE A 203 -10.95 -11.92 9.44
N ASP A 204 -11.26 -13.11 9.94
CA ASP A 204 -11.30 -14.37 9.18
C ASP A 204 -12.73 -14.90 8.92
N LYS A 205 -13.74 -14.19 9.43
CA LYS A 205 -15.17 -14.44 9.22
C LYS A 205 -15.88 -13.15 8.84
N GLU A 206 -17.01 -13.31 8.15
CA GLU A 206 -17.88 -12.19 7.75
C GLU A 206 -18.35 -11.36 8.94
N ASN A 207 -18.67 -12.03 10.06
CA ASN A 207 -19.10 -11.41 11.31
C ASN A 207 -18.15 -11.81 12.45
N VAL A 208 -17.60 -10.81 13.15
CA VAL A 208 -16.68 -11.00 14.28
C VAL A 208 -17.06 -10.06 15.42
N THR A 209 -17.03 -10.57 16.65
CA THR A 209 -17.20 -9.77 17.86
C THR A 209 -15.86 -9.65 18.58
N ILE A 210 -15.48 -8.42 18.91
CA ILE A 210 -14.35 -8.09 19.78
C ILE A 210 -14.88 -7.86 21.19
N PHE A 211 -14.37 -8.61 22.16
CA PHE A 211 -14.72 -8.45 23.58
C PHE A 211 -13.67 -7.57 24.26
N LEU A 212 -14.13 -6.47 24.83
CA LEU A 212 -13.31 -5.51 25.55
C LEU A 212 -13.23 -5.88 27.03
N GLY A 213 -12.05 -5.68 27.61
CA GLY A 213 -11.81 -5.74 29.04
C GLY A 213 -11.11 -4.48 29.53
N ASP A 214 -10.89 -4.41 30.83
CA ASP A 214 -10.11 -3.35 31.48
C ASP A 214 -8.62 -3.53 31.22
#